data_AF-A0A9P6RYI1-F1
#
_entry.id   AF-A0A9P6RYI1-F1
#
_cell.length_a   1.000
_cell.length_b   1.000
_cell.length_c   1.000
_cell.angle_alpha   90.00
_cell.angle_beta   90.00
_cell.angle_gamma   90.00
#
_symmetry.space_group_name_H-M   'P 1'
#
loop_
_entity.id
_entity.type
_entity.pdbx_description
1 polymer ?
#
loop_
_entity_poly.entity_id
_entity_poly.type
_entity_poly.pdbx_seq_one_letter_code
_entity_poly.pdbx_strand_id
1 'polypeptide(L)'
;MGYAAYGDAVQTIILDNLPTETSGEKAGKNTIQLLYIIAIFLTTPLMLFPCIRIIEHMVFKTVGPGPPTKARIWKENAVRVAIDFAVAVVAYAGYSKLDIVISFVGSFACVPLLFIFPPLFHIKAFPEQPLWRKISDVLLILFGFLVFIYTLIITIQNFSRE
;
A
#
# COMPACT_ATOMS: atom_id res chain seq x y z
N MET A 1 -16.16 15.30 4.27
CA MET A 1 -17.45 15.06 3.59
C MET A 1 -18.12 13.78 4.10
N GLY A 2 -17.49 12.60 4.11
CA GLY A 2 -18.11 11.36 4.63
C GLY A 2 -18.45 11.37 6.13
N TYR A 3 -17.49 11.75 7.00
CA TYR A 3 -17.72 11.86 8.44
C TYR A 3 -18.80 12.90 8.81
N ALA A 4 -18.86 14.01 8.06
CA ALA A 4 -19.86 15.06 8.25
C ALA A 4 -21.29 14.62 7.86
N ALA A 5 -21.44 13.57 7.05
CA ALA A 5 -22.73 13.09 6.58
C ALA A 5 -23.23 11.81 7.28
N TYR A 6 -22.32 10.94 7.78
CA TYR A 6 -22.67 9.64 8.36
C TYR A 6 -22.30 9.47 9.85
N GLY A 7 -21.69 10.48 10.48
CA GLY A 7 -21.41 10.47 11.93
C GLY A 7 -20.40 9.39 12.37
N ASP A 8 -20.51 8.89 13.61
CA ASP A 8 -19.58 7.94 14.23
C ASP A 8 -19.64 6.50 13.65
N ALA A 9 -20.59 6.18 12.77
CA ALA A 9 -20.82 4.84 12.24
C ALA A 9 -20.26 4.63 10.81
N VAL A 10 -19.10 5.23 10.49
CA VAL A 10 -18.48 5.04 9.16
C VAL A 10 -17.73 3.72 9.12
N GLN A 11 -18.29 2.72 8.44
CA GLN A 11 -17.54 1.53 8.05
C GLN A 11 -16.35 1.86 7.14
N THR A 12 -15.27 1.08 7.25
CA THR A 12 -14.01 1.27 6.51
C THR A 12 -14.22 1.37 5.00
N ILE A 13 -15.22 0.66 4.47
CA ILE A 13 -15.70 0.83 3.10
C ILE A 13 -16.86 1.84 3.14
N ILE A 14 -16.59 3.07 2.68
CA ILE A 14 -17.60 4.15 2.66
C ILE A 14 -18.83 3.75 1.82
N LEU A 15 -18.65 2.89 0.81
CA LEU A 15 -19.73 2.40 -0.04
C LEU A 15 -20.76 1.55 0.72
N ASP A 16 -20.39 0.97 1.87
CA ASP A 16 -21.30 0.18 2.69
C ASP A 16 -22.19 1.01 3.60
N ASN A 17 -21.83 2.28 3.84
CA ASN A 17 -22.67 3.20 4.61
C ASN A 17 -23.78 3.87 3.78
N LEU A 18 -23.85 3.67 2.46
CA LEU A 18 -24.91 4.31 1.65
C LEU A 18 -26.31 3.77 1.99
N PRO A 19 -27.34 4.65 2.07
CA PRO A 19 -28.71 4.25 2.34
C PRO A 19 -29.20 3.29 1.24
N THR A 20 -29.84 2.21 1.66
CA THR A 20 -30.35 1.14 0.78
C THR A 20 -31.87 1.04 0.83
N GLU A 21 -32.56 2.10 1.26
CA GLU A 21 -34.00 2.09 1.52
C GLU A 21 -34.84 2.10 0.22
N THR A 22 -34.36 2.75 -0.85
CA THR A 22 -35.11 2.83 -2.13
C THR A 22 -34.48 1.98 -3.24
N SER A 23 -35.29 1.32 -4.08
CA SER A 23 -34.79 0.48 -5.22
C SER A 23 -33.86 1.23 -6.20
N GLY A 24 -34.03 2.55 -6.36
CA GLY A 24 -33.12 3.38 -7.16
C GLY A 24 -31.75 3.61 -6.53
N GLU A 25 -31.66 3.66 -5.21
CA GLU A 25 -30.41 3.87 -4.45
C GLU A 25 -29.57 2.58 -4.42
N LYS A 26 -30.24 1.42 -4.34
CA LYS A 26 -29.60 0.10 -4.51
C LYS A 26 -28.93 -0.04 -5.87
N ALA A 27 -29.58 0.42 -6.93
CA ALA A 27 -29.00 0.41 -8.28
C ALA A 27 -27.77 1.33 -8.39
N GLY A 28 -27.81 2.50 -7.75
CA GLY A 28 -26.68 3.43 -7.66
C GLY A 28 -25.48 2.83 -6.91
N LYS A 29 -25.70 2.25 -5.73
CA LYS A 29 -24.64 1.58 -4.94
C LYS A 29 -23.97 0.46 -5.73
N ASN A 30 -24.75 -0.43 -6.34
CA ASN A 30 -24.22 -1.55 -7.13
C ASN A 30 -23.41 -1.07 -8.35
N THR A 31 -23.87 -0.01 -9.02
CA THR A 31 -23.15 0.56 -10.18
C THR A 31 -21.79 1.12 -9.76
N ILE A 32 -21.73 1.85 -8.64
CA ILE A 32 -20.46 2.41 -8.13
C ILE A 32 -19.53 1.29 -7.67
N GLN A 33 -20.05 0.24 -7.02
CA GLN A 33 -19.26 -0.93 -6.62
C GLN A 33 -18.69 -1.67 -7.85
N LEU A 34 -19.48 -1.86 -8.91
CA LEU A 34 -18.99 -2.46 -10.16
C LEU A 34 -17.89 -1.62 -10.80
N LEU A 35 -18.08 -0.31 -10.89
CA LEU A 35 -17.06 0.62 -11.40
C LEU A 35 -15.78 0.58 -10.56
N TYR A 36 -15.91 0.46 -9.23
CA TYR A 36 -14.77 0.34 -8.33
C TYR A 36 -13.97 -0.95 -8.54
N ILE A 37 -14.65 -2.09 -8.70
CA ILE A 37 -14.00 -3.37 -8.99
C ILE A 37 -13.25 -3.31 -10.33
N ILE A 38 -13.88 -2.76 -11.37
CA ILE A 38 -13.25 -2.58 -12.70
C ILE A 38 -12.01 -1.67 -12.58
N ALA A 39 -12.11 -0.59 -11.81
CA ALA A 39 -11.00 0.33 -11.59
C ALA A 39 -9.81 -0.33 -10.87
N ILE A 40 -10.07 -1.12 -9.82
CA ILE A 40 -9.03 -1.89 -9.12
C ILE A 40 -8.39 -2.90 -10.08
N PHE A 41 -9.20 -3.66 -10.82
CA PHE A 41 -8.70 -4.68 -11.74
C PHE A 41 -7.76 -4.11 -12.82
N LEU A 42 -8.03 -2.87 -13.28
CA LEU A 42 -7.14 -2.17 -14.21
C LEU A 42 -5.90 -1.56 -13.52
N THR A 43 -6.02 -1.17 -12.25
CA THR A 43 -4.96 -0.48 -11.49
C THR A 43 -3.88 -1.45 -10.98
N THR A 44 -4.28 -2.61 -10.45
CA THR A 44 -3.35 -3.62 -9.93
C THR A 44 -2.25 -4.03 -10.93
N PRO A 45 -2.54 -4.35 -12.21
CA PRO A 45 -1.49 -4.73 -13.16
C PRO A 45 -0.54 -3.57 -13.49
N LEU A 46 -1.03 -2.31 -13.46
CA LEU A 46 -0.20 -1.12 -13.68
C LEU A 46 0.75 -0.88 -12.50
N MET A 47 0.26 -1.05 -11.26
CA MET A 47 1.08 -0.93 -10.05
C MET A 47 2.07 -2.09 -9.90
N LEU A 48 1.76 -3.29 -10.38
CA LEU A 48 2.67 -4.42 -10.31
C LEU A 48 3.88 -4.31 -11.26
N PHE A 49 3.78 -3.51 -12.33
CA PHE A 49 4.88 -3.36 -13.30
C PHE A 49 6.20 -2.94 -12.65
N PRO A 50 6.28 -1.85 -11.85
CA PRO A 50 7.51 -1.51 -11.13
C PRO A 50 7.91 -2.56 -10.09
N CYS A 51 6.95 -3.14 -9.37
CA CYS A 51 7.22 -4.16 -8.35
C CYS A 51 7.89 -5.40 -8.95
N ILE A 52 7.37 -5.92 -10.06
CA ILE A 52 7.92 -7.08 -10.76
C ILE A 52 9.34 -6.81 -11.21
N ARG A 53 9.62 -5.64 -11.80
CA ARG A 53 10.98 -5.30 -12.26
C ARG A 53 11.98 -5.26 -11.12
N ILE A 54 11.59 -4.72 -9.96
CA ILE A 54 12.44 -4.72 -8.76
C ILE A 54 12.66 -6.15 -8.24
N ILE A 55 11.59 -6.95 -8.14
CA ILE A 55 11.66 -8.33 -7.66
C ILE A 55 12.50 -9.21 -8.61
N GLU A 56 12.34 -9.04 -9.92
CA GLU A 56 13.14 -9.71 -10.94
C GLU A 56 14.62 -9.40 -10.79
N HIS A 57 14.98 -8.12 -10.60
CA HIS A 57 16.38 -7.75 -10.36
C HIS A 57 16.94 -8.35 -9.05
N MET A 58 16.10 -8.48 -8.02
CA MET A 58 16.48 -9.06 -6.74
C MET A 58 16.65 -10.59 -6.81
N VAL A 59 15.73 -11.29 -7.47
CA VAL A 59 15.68 -12.76 -7.57
C VAL A 59 16.59 -13.28 -8.68
N PHE A 60 16.56 -12.63 -9.83
CA PHE A 60 17.36 -12.94 -11.00
C PHE A 60 18.38 -11.80 -11.20
N LYS A 61 19.55 -11.93 -10.57
CA LYS A 61 20.70 -10.98 -10.67
C LYS A 61 21.17 -10.71 -12.11
N THR A 62 20.59 -11.37 -13.11
CA THR A 62 20.89 -11.30 -14.53
C THR A 62 19.63 -10.98 -15.33
N VAL A 63 19.18 -9.73 -15.25
CA VAL A 63 18.36 -9.16 -16.32
C VAL A 63 19.31 -8.71 -17.42
N GLY A 64 19.88 -9.69 -18.14
CA GLY A 64 20.74 -9.41 -19.28
C GLY A 64 19.93 -8.76 -20.42
N PRO A 65 20.53 -7.84 -21.20
CA PRO A 65 19.90 -7.29 -22.40
C PRO A 65 19.86 -8.38 -23.48
N GLY A 66 18.80 -9.19 -23.45
CA GLY A 66 18.53 -10.23 -24.46
C GLY A 66 17.05 -10.28 -24.81
N PRO A 67 16.70 -10.78 -26.01
CA PRO A 67 15.32 -10.92 -26.43
C PRO A 67 14.55 -11.81 -25.45
N PRO A 68 13.27 -11.51 -25.16
CA PRO A 68 12.49 -12.26 -24.19
C PRO A 68 12.35 -13.72 -24.65
N THR A 69 13.04 -14.62 -23.95
CA THR A 69 12.85 -16.06 -24.16
C THR A 69 11.48 -16.46 -23.62
N LYS A 70 10.80 -17.44 -24.25
CA LYS A 70 9.52 -17.97 -23.75
C LYS A 70 9.58 -18.37 -22.27
N ALA A 71 10.67 -19.01 -21.85
CA ALA A 71 10.90 -19.38 -20.45
C ALA A 71 11.00 -18.16 -19.50
N ARG A 72 11.45 -17.00 -19.99
CA ARG A 72 11.48 -15.75 -19.22
C ARG A 72 10.05 -15.26 -18.97
N ILE A 73 9.25 -15.14 -20.03
CA ILE A 73 7.85 -14.70 -19.94
C ILE A 73 7.05 -15.56 -18.97
N TRP A 74 7.22 -16.89 -19.01
CA TRP A 74 6.55 -17.80 -18.08
C TRP A 74 7.00 -17.60 -16.62
N LYS A 75 8.29 -17.34 -16.37
CA LYS A 75 8.80 -17.03 -15.02
C LYS A 75 8.25 -15.70 -14.51
N GLU A 76 8.25 -14.66 -15.34
CA GLU A 76 7.71 -13.34 -15.00
C GLU A 76 6.21 -13.44 -14.65
N ASN A 77 5.45 -14.21 -15.44
CA ASN A 77 4.03 -14.45 -15.17
C ASN A 77 3.80 -15.31 -13.91
N ALA A 78 4.64 -16.31 -13.66
CA ALA A 78 4.55 -17.12 -12.45
C ALA A 78 4.78 -16.30 -11.17
N VAL A 79 5.76 -15.38 -11.19
CA VAL A 79 6.02 -14.47 -10.06
C VAL A 79 4.83 -13.52 -9.85
N ARG A 80 4.26 -12.97 -10.93
CA ARG A 80 3.06 -12.13 -10.88
C ARG A 80 1.88 -12.86 -10.22
N VAL A 81 1.55 -14.05 -10.73
CA VAL A 81 0.44 -14.86 -10.20
C VAL A 81 0.69 -15.24 -8.74
N ALA A 82 1.92 -15.57 -8.35
CA ALA A 82 2.24 -15.91 -6.97
C ALA A 82 2.02 -14.72 -6.01
N ILE A 83 2.43 -13.51 -6.40
CA ILE A 83 2.24 -12.29 -5.61
C ILE A 83 0.75 -11.95 -5.51
N ASP A 84 0.03 -11.93 -6.63
CA ASP A 84 -1.40 -11.63 -6.65
C ASP A 84 -2.20 -12.66 -5.84
N PHE A 85 -1.82 -13.94 -5.91
CA PHE A 85 -2.42 -14.99 -5.09
C PHE A 85 -2.15 -14.78 -3.60
N ALA A 86 -0.93 -14.41 -3.21
CA ALA A 86 -0.63 -14.09 -1.81
C ALA A 86 -1.46 -12.90 -1.31
N VAL A 87 -1.62 -11.85 -2.11
CA VAL A 87 -2.49 -10.71 -1.79
C VAL A 87 -3.95 -11.16 -1.66
N ALA A 88 -4.44 -12.04 -2.54
CA ALA A 88 -5.79 -12.58 -2.46
C ALA A 88 -6.02 -13.40 -1.18
N VAL A 89 -5.04 -14.19 -0.74
CA VAL A 89 -5.09 -14.93 0.53
C VAL A 89 -5.15 -13.97 1.72
N VAL A 90 -4.31 -12.93 1.73
CA VAL A 90 -4.33 -11.90 2.79
C VAL A 90 -5.65 -11.14 2.79
N ALA A 91 -6.19 -10.80 1.62
CA ALA A 91 -7.48 -10.12 1.49
C ALA A 91 -8.64 -11.00 1.98
N TYR A 92 -8.62 -12.30 1.67
CA TYR A 92 -9.62 -13.24 2.16
C TYR A 92 -9.58 -13.39 3.68
N ALA A 93 -8.38 -13.53 4.25
CA ALA A 93 -8.20 -13.63 5.70
C ALA A 93 -8.50 -12.32 6.44
N GLY A 94 -8.22 -11.17 5.82
CA GLY A 94 -8.31 -9.83 6.42
C GLY A 94 -9.59 -9.06 6.09
N TYR A 95 -10.53 -9.64 5.33
CA TYR A 95 -11.75 -8.94 4.88
C TYR A 95 -12.60 -8.40 6.04
N SER A 96 -12.65 -9.11 7.16
CA SER A 96 -13.39 -8.67 8.35
C SER A 96 -12.81 -7.42 9.02
N LYS A 97 -11.52 -7.13 8.80
CA LYS A 97 -10.74 -6.10 9.51
C LYS A 97 -9.79 -5.35 8.58
N LEU A 98 -10.31 -4.88 7.45
CA LEU A 98 -9.52 -4.18 6.44
C LEU A 98 -8.75 -2.97 6.99
N ASP A 99 -9.32 -2.24 7.95
CA ASP A 99 -8.66 -1.08 8.58
C ASP A 99 -7.36 -1.46 9.32
N ILE A 100 -7.39 -2.58 10.05
CA ILE A 100 -6.21 -3.08 10.77
C ILE A 100 -5.12 -3.50 9.78
N VAL A 101 -5.49 -4.16 8.68
CA VAL A 101 -4.52 -4.55 7.64
C VAL A 101 -3.92 -3.34 6.94
N ILE A 102 -4.73 -2.34 6.58
CA ILE A 102 -4.27 -1.12 5.90
C ILE A 102 -3.35 -0.30 6.82
N SER A 103 -3.72 -0.13 8.10
CA SER A 103 -2.90 0.60 9.07
C SER A 103 -1.58 -0.12 9.38
N PHE A 104 -1.59 -1.46 9.41
CA PHE A 104 -0.37 -2.27 9.53
C PHE A 104 0.56 -2.10 8.33
N VAL A 105 0.05 -2.23 7.09
CA VAL A 105 0.86 -2.03 5.88
C VAL A 105 1.38 -0.59 5.79
N GLY A 106 0.56 0.39 6.18
CA GLY A 106 0.94 1.80 6.21
C GLY A 106 2.06 2.11 7.20
N SER A 107 1.98 1.58 8.43
CA SER A 107 3.04 1.75 9.43
C SER A 107 4.34 1.07 8.99
N PHE A 108 4.30 -0.16 8.47
CA PHE A 108 5.51 -0.91 8.07
C PHE A 108 6.16 -0.41 6.79
N ALA A 109 5.39 -0.10 5.75
CA ALA A 109 5.94 0.22 4.44
C ALA A 109 5.97 1.74 4.17
N CYS A 110 4.87 2.45 4.42
CA CYS A 110 4.72 3.83 4.00
C CYS A 110 5.53 4.81 4.88
N VAL A 111 5.46 4.66 6.21
CA VAL A 111 6.14 5.60 7.13
C VAL A 111 7.66 5.61 6.93
N PRO A 112 8.38 4.47 6.87
CA PRO A 112 9.80 4.47 6.59
C PRO A 112 10.10 5.01 5.18
N LEU A 113 9.33 4.59 4.17
CA LEU A 113 9.55 5.01 2.77
C LEU A 113 9.36 6.51 2.57
N LEU A 114 8.45 7.15 3.31
CA LEU A 114 8.16 8.58 3.19
C LEU A 114 9.12 9.45 4.02
N PHE A 115 9.42 9.06 5.26
CA PHE A 115 10.20 9.91 6.18
C PHE A 115 11.67 9.55 6.30
N ILE A 116 12.04 8.28 6.13
CA ILE A 116 13.41 7.79 6.42
C ILE A 116 14.23 7.65 5.13
N PHE A 117 13.65 7.09 4.07
CA PHE A 117 14.38 6.85 2.82
C PHE A 117 14.81 8.13 2.07
N PRO A 118 13.97 9.18 1.92
CA PRO A 118 14.38 10.40 1.22
C PRO A 118 15.58 11.12 1.86
N PRO A 119 15.63 11.38 3.19
CA PRO A 119 16.79 12.02 3.81
C PRO A 119 18.03 11.11 3.81
N LEU A 120 17.88 9.78 3.89
CA LEU A 120 19.01 8.85 3.73
C LEU A 120 19.66 8.98 2.34
N PHE A 121 18.85 9.05 1.29
CA PHE A 121 19.37 9.28 -0.06
C PHE A 121 19.96 10.69 -0.21
N HIS A 122 19.37 11.71 0.42
CA HIS A 122 19.90 13.08 0.39
C HIS A 122 21.29 13.16 1.02
N ILE A 123 21.50 12.57 2.20
CA ILE A 123 22.79 12.54 2.89
C ILE A 123 23.84 11.77 2.10
N LYS A 124 23.46 10.67 1.44
CA LYS A 124 24.39 9.86 0.65
C LYS A 124 24.73 10.49 -0.70
N ALA A 125 23.81 11.22 -1.32
CA ALA A 125 24.02 11.90 -2.60
C ALA A 125 24.82 13.20 -2.47
N PHE A 126 24.67 13.95 -1.37
CA PHE A 126 25.32 15.25 -1.17
C PHE A 126 26.13 15.30 0.14
N PRO A 127 27.36 14.75 0.16
CA PRO A 127 28.18 14.72 1.38
C PRO A 127 28.67 16.09 1.85
N GLU A 128 28.76 17.09 0.96
CA GLU A 128 29.31 18.44 1.24
C GLU A 128 28.26 19.49 1.67
N GLN A 129 27.06 19.07 2.00
CA GLN A 129 25.96 19.97 2.36
C GLN A 129 26.16 20.70 3.70
N PRO A 130 25.59 21.92 3.86
CA PRO A 130 25.74 22.71 5.08
C PRO A 130 25.12 22.00 6.29
N LEU A 131 25.74 22.21 7.46
CA LEU A 131 25.37 21.58 8.74
C LEU A 131 23.87 21.69 9.06
N TRP A 132 23.23 22.82 8.77
CA TRP A 132 21.79 23.02 9.01
C TRP A 132 20.91 22.02 8.22
N ARG A 133 21.26 21.72 6.97
CA ARG A 133 20.52 20.73 6.16
C ARG A 133 20.71 19.33 6.69
N LYS A 134 21.95 18.98 7.07
CA LYS A 134 22.27 17.69 7.68
C LYS A 134 21.53 17.46 9.00
N ILE A 135 21.40 18.50 9.82
CA ILE A 135 20.61 18.44 11.07
C ILE A 135 19.13 18.24 10.74
N SER A 136 18.59 18.96 9.74
CA SER A 136 17.20 18.80 9.31
C SER A 136 16.89 17.38 8.80
N ASP A 137 17.81 16.76 8.04
CA ASP A 137 17.66 15.39 7.57
C ASP A 137 17.66 14.39 8.72
N VAL A 138 18.57 14.56 9.69
CA VAL A 138 18.64 13.72 10.89
C VAL A 138 17.39 13.88 11.75
N LEU A 139 16.86 15.10 11.89
CA LEU A 139 15.59 15.36 12.58
C LEU A 139 14.42 14.67 11.88
N LEU A 140 14.36 14.70 10.54
CA LEU A 140 13.32 14.00 9.77
C LEU A 140 13.39 12.49 9.95
N ILE A 141 14.60 11.91 9.97
CA ILE A 141 14.79 10.47 10.24
C ILE A 141 14.30 10.13 11.66
N LEU A 142 14.70 10.92 12.67
CA LEU A 142 14.31 10.69 14.06
C LEU A 142 12.81 10.84 14.25
N PHE A 143 12.20 11.86 13.65
CA PHE A 143 10.76 12.04 13.59
C PHE A 143 10.06 10.86 12.92
N GLY A 144 10.58 10.38 11.78
CA GLY A 144 10.08 9.20 11.09
C GLY A 144 10.08 7.95 11.97
N PHE A 145 11.15 7.73 12.75
CA PHE A 145 11.21 6.65 13.73
C PHE A 145 10.19 6.79 14.86
N LEU A 146 9.97 8.00 15.37
CA LEU A 146 8.95 8.26 16.40
C LEU A 146 7.54 7.97 15.86
N VAL A 147 7.22 8.45 14.66
CA VAL A 147 5.93 8.20 13.99
C VAL A 147 5.75 6.71 13.71
N PHE A 148 6.81 6.02 13.28
CA PHE A 148 6.79 4.57 13.07
C PHE A 148 6.44 3.81 14.36
N ILE A 149 7.14 4.09 15.46
CA ILE A 149 6.87 3.44 16.75
C ILE A 149 5.45 3.76 17.24
N TYR A 150 5.03 5.02 17.14
CA TYR A 150 3.70 5.45 17.56
C TYR A 150 2.59 4.74 16.78
N THR A 151 2.69 4.71 15.45
CA THR A 151 1.70 4.03 14.60
C THR A 151 1.69 2.53 14.83
N LEU A 152 2.85 1.91 15.03
CA LEU A 152 2.97 0.49 15.35
C LEU A 152 2.29 0.15 16.70
N ILE A 153 2.48 0.98 17.74
CA ILE A 153 1.81 0.80 19.03
C ILE A 153 0.29 0.86 18.87
N ILE A 154 -0.23 1.85 18.10
CA ILE A 154 -1.66 1.96 17.83
C ILE A 154 -2.18 0.72 17.10
N THR A 155 -1.47 0.27 16.06
CA THR A 155 -1.87 -0.92 15.31
C THR A 155 -1.91 -2.17 16.20
N ILE A 156 -0.93 -2.35 17.11
CA ILE A 156 -0.92 -3.47 18.06
C ILE A 156 -2.06 -3.34 19.09
N GLN A 157 -2.32 -2.14 19.60
CA GLN A 157 -3.42 -1.93 20.54
C GLN A 157 -4.79 -2.19 19.91
N ASN A 158 -4.96 -1.80 18.64
CA ASN A 158 -6.16 -2.11 17.86
C ASN A 158 -6.30 -3.61 17.61
N PHE A 159 -5.19 -4.33 17.41
CA PHE A 159 -5.20 -5.78 17.32
C PHE A 159 -5.51 -6.48 18.65
N SER A 160 -5.06 -5.92 19.78
CA SER A 160 -5.24 -6.50 21.13
C SER A 160 -6.58 -6.18 21.81
N ARG A 161 -7.35 -5.22 21.29
CA ARG A 161 -8.69 -4.88 21.81
C ARG A 161 -9.80 -5.78 21.24
N GLU A 162 -9.42 -6.77 20.45
CA GLU A 162 -10.29 -7.84 19.96
C GLU A 162 -10.05 -9.15 20.73
#